data_AF-A0A7V5PZJ6-F1
#
_entry.id   AF-A0A7V5PZJ6-F1
#
_cell.length_a   1.000
_cell.length_b   1.000
_cell.length_c   1.000
_cell.angle_alpha   90.00
_cell.angle_beta   90.00
_cell.angle_gamma   90.00
#
_symmetry.space_group_name_H-M   'P 1'
#
loop_
_entity.id
_entity.type
_entity.pdbx_description
1 polymer ?
#
loop_
_entity_poly.entity_id
_entity_poly.type
_entity_poly.pdbx_seq_one_letter_code
_entity_poly.pdbx_strand_id
1 'polypeptide(L)'
;ILKERGIRFRRLKPSSYGRRLHEHIRKLEPDRAVDRLLVAGLIEARSCERFDLLRRHLADRDPSLASFYDSLFESEARHHTTYVELAKHFRPAKCVLERLDELSAAEAAIIAEGDPVPRVHS
;
A
#
# COMPACT_ATOMS: atom_id res chain seq x y z
N ILE A 1 -2.77 -10.89 18.78
CA ILE A 1 -2.03 -11.72 17.77
C ILE A 1 -0.56 -11.98 18.10
N LEU A 2 0.38 -11.04 17.98
CA LEU A 2 1.82 -11.34 18.17
C LEU A 2 2.11 -11.91 19.57
N LYS A 3 1.55 -11.27 20.60
CA LYS A 3 1.64 -11.73 22.00
C LYS A 3 1.02 -13.11 22.21
N GLU A 4 -0.20 -13.33 21.70
CA GLU A 4 -0.89 -14.64 21.77
C GLU A 4 -0.07 -15.75 21.13
N ARG A 5 0.74 -15.42 20.11
CA ARG A 5 1.59 -16.37 19.39
C ARG A 5 3.02 -16.48 19.93
N GLY A 6 3.34 -15.83 21.05
CA GLY A 6 4.69 -15.82 21.63
C GLY A 6 5.74 -15.16 20.72
N ILE A 7 5.35 -14.35 19.74
CA ILE A 7 6.27 -13.70 18.81
C ILE A 7 6.79 -12.41 19.46
N ARG A 8 8.08 -12.36 19.76
CA ARG A 8 8.74 -11.16 20.30
C ARG A 8 8.72 -10.03 19.28
N PHE A 9 8.21 -8.88 19.69
CA PHE A 9 8.29 -7.66 18.91
C PHE A 9 9.75 -7.23 18.74
N ARG A 10 10.19 -7.03 17.50
CA ARG A 10 11.56 -6.63 17.17
C ARG A 10 11.57 -5.75 15.92
N ARG A 11 12.60 -4.94 15.78
CA ARG A 11 12.83 -4.16 14.57
C ARG A 11 13.15 -5.09 13.41
N LEU A 12 12.37 -4.99 12.34
CA LEU A 12 12.66 -5.62 11.05
C LEU A 12 13.21 -4.57 10.09
N LYS A 13 14.17 -4.96 9.24
CA LYS A 13 14.62 -4.08 8.15
C LYS A 13 13.45 -3.82 7.20
N PRO A 14 13.10 -2.57 6.87
CA PRO A 14 12.00 -2.28 5.94
C PRO A 14 12.29 -2.79 4.52
N SER A 15 11.23 -2.99 3.73
CA SER A 15 11.35 -3.18 2.27
C SER A 15 11.85 -1.91 1.60
N SER A 16 12.38 -2.05 0.38
CA SER A 16 12.74 -0.90 -0.45
C SER A 16 11.51 -0.22 -1.08
N TYR A 17 10.38 -0.93 -1.16
CA TYR A 17 9.12 -0.49 -1.77
C TYR A 17 8.74 0.97 -1.47
N GLY A 18 8.48 1.31 -0.20
CA GLY A 18 8.00 2.65 0.16
C GLY A 18 9.03 3.75 -0.13
N ARG A 19 10.32 3.46 0.01
CA ARG A 19 11.39 4.40 -0.34
C ARG A 19 11.40 4.66 -1.85
N ARG A 20 11.38 3.59 -2.66
CA ARG A 20 11.40 3.68 -4.12
C ARG A 20 10.18 4.40 -4.66
N LEU A 21 8.99 4.11 -4.13
CA LEU A 21 7.77 4.80 -4.57
C LEU A 21 7.80 6.29 -4.20
N HIS A 22 8.34 6.65 -3.03
CA HIS A 22 8.54 8.04 -2.64
C HIS A 22 9.53 8.82 -3.52
N GLU A 23 10.47 8.15 -4.20
CA GLU A 23 11.42 8.80 -5.11
C GLU A 23 10.72 9.42 -6.33
N HIS A 24 9.50 8.97 -6.66
CA HIS A 24 8.68 9.54 -7.73
C HIS A 24 7.96 10.83 -7.33
N ILE A 25 7.95 11.23 -6.05
CA ILE A 25 7.24 12.41 -5.58
C ILE A 25 7.93 13.69 -6.10
N ARG A 26 7.17 14.50 -6.83
CA ARG A 26 7.60 15.84 -7.28
C ARG A 26 7.88 16.76 -6.08
N LYS A 27 8.84 17.68 -6.26
CA LYS A 27 9.36 18.51 -5.14
C LYS A 27 8.55 19.77 -4.87
N LEU A 28 7.88 20.31 -5.88
CA LEU A 28 7.19 21.59 -5.81
C LEU A 28 5.69 21.41 -5.57
N GLU A 29 5.11 22.32 -4.79
CA GLU A 29 3.67 22.39 -4.60
C GLU A 29 2.96 23.02 -5.81
N PRO A 30 1.69 22.65 -6.10
CA PRO A 30 0.85 21.68 -5.38
C PRO A 30 1.06 20.21 -5.82
N ASP A 31 1.96 19.98 -6.77
CA ASP A 31 2.19 18.65 -7.37
C ASP A 31 2.78 17.65 -6.37
N ARG A 32 3.57 18.13 -5.42
CA ARG A 32 4.07 17.34 -4.29
C ARG A 32 2.93 16.83 -3.40
N ALA A 33 1.95 17.67 -3.05
CA ALA A 33 0.78 17.25 -2.29
C ALA A 33 -0.02 16.17 -3.03
N VAL A 34 -0.26 16.37 -4.34
CA VAL A 34 -0.92 15.37 -5.20
C VAL A 34 -0.18 14.03 -5.17
N ASP A 35 1.13 14.05 -5.44
CA ASP A 35 1.92 12.80 -5.49
C ASP A 35 1.94 12.08 -4.14
N ARG A 36 2.03 12.80 -3.01
CA ARG A 36 1.99 12.19 -1.67
C ARG A 36 0.67 11.48 -1.40
N LEU A 37 -0.45 12.08 -1.80
CA LEU A 37 -1.78 11.48 -1.66
C LEU A 37 -1.89 10.23 -2.54
N LEU A 38 -1.50 10.32 -3.82
CA LEU A 38 -1.56 9.19 -4.74
C LEU A 38 -0.64 8.04 -4.30
N VAL A 39 0.57 8.33 -3.83
CA VAL A 39 1.47 7.31 -3.29
C VAL A 39 0.88 6.65 -2.04
N ALA A 40 0.26 7.41 -1.12
CA ALA A 40 -0.45 6.81 0.01
C ALA A 40 -1.59 5.90 -0.46
N GLY A 41 -2.39 6.34 -1.44
CA GLY A 41 -3.45 5.54 -2.04
C GLY A 41 -2.95 4.23 -2.65
N LEU A 42 -1.81 4.24 -3.35
CA LEU A 42 -1.20 3.04 -3.92
C LEU A 42 -0.69 2.07 -2.85
N ILE A 43 -0.11 2.57 -1.77
CA ILE A 43 0.34 1.74 -0.65
C ILE A 43 -0.86 1.00 -0.02
N GLU A 44 -1.96 1.71 0.25
CA GLU A 44 -3.19 1.11 0.81
C GLU A 44 -3.82 0.12 -0.18
N ALA A 45 -3.86 0.45 -1.48
CA ALA A 45 -4.39 -0.45 -2.51
C ALA A 45 -3.61 -1.77 -2.57
N ARG A 46 -2.27 -1.71 -2.52
CA ARG A 46 -1.42 -2.91 -2.51
C ARG A 46 -1.55 -3.71 -1.20
N SER A 47 -1.67 -3.02 -0.05
CA SER A 47 -1.95 -3.66 1.23
C SER A 47 -3.27 -4.43 1.18
N CYS A 48 -4.33 -3.80 0.67
CA CYS A 48 -5.65 -4.38 0.49
C CYS A 48 -5.59 -5.67 -0.35
N GLU A 49 -4.98 -5.65 -1.52
CA GLU A 49 -4.81 -6.82 -2.39
C GLU A 49 -4.06 -7.96 -1.67
N ARG A 50 -2.97 -7.65 -0.97
CA ARG A 50 -2.16 -8.66 -0.28
C ARG A 50 -2.88 -9.23 0.94
N PHE A 51 -3.65 -8.43 1.68
CA PHE A 51 -4.47 -8.93 2.78
C PHE A 51 -5.59 -9.85 2.30
N ASP A 52 -6.20 -9.55 1.15
CA ASP A 52 -7.19 -10.45 0.53
C ASP A 52 -6.56 -11.80 0.11
N LEU A 53 -5.36 -11.78 -0.47
CA LEU A 53 -4.64 -13.02 -0.76
C LEU A 53 -4.31 -13.80 0.51
N LEU A 54 -3.78 -13.13 1.53
CA LEU A 54 -3.40 -13.76 2.80
C LEU A 54 -4.60 -14.38 3.50
N ARG A 55 -5.72 -13.67 3.65
CA ARG A 55 -6.92 -14.23 4.30
C ARG A 55 -7.44 -15.47 3.57
N ARG A 56 -7.47 -15.46 2.23
CA ARG A 56 -7.98 -16.57 1.42
C ARG A 56 -7.11 -17.81 1.56
N HIS A 57 -5.80 -17.65 1.52
CA HIS A 57 -4.86 -18.77 1.63
C HIS A 57 -4.59 -19.23 3.06
N LEU A 58 -4.97 -18.44 4.07
CA LEU A 58 -4.87 -18.80 5.48
C LEU A 58 -6.16 -19.39 6.05
N ALA A 59 -7.31 -19.25 5.38
CA ALA A 59 -8.63 -19.61 5.90
C ALA A 59 -8.67 -21.02 6.54
N ASP A 60 -8.13 -22.04 5.86
CA ASP A 60 -8.14 -23.42 6.36
C ASP A 60 -7.00 -23.74 7.33
N ARG A 61 -5.90 -22.96 7.28
CA ARG A 61 -4.66 -23.24 8.03
C ARG A 61 -4.61 -22.49 9.35
N ASP A 62 -5.19 -21.31 9.38
CA ASP A 62 -5.14 -20.37 10.50
C ASP A 62 -6.33 -19.40 10.46
N PRO A 63 -7.54 -19.87 10.85
CA PRO A 63 -8.76 -19.06 10.79
C PRO A 63 -8.67 -17.76 11.59
N SER A 64 -7.94 -17.77 12.72
CA SER A 64 -7.74 -16.59 13.56
C SER A 64 -6.91 -15.52 12.84
N LEU A 65 -5.82 -15.92 12.15
CA LEU A 65 -5.02 -14.98 11.37
C LEU A 65 -5.75 -14.51 10.10
N ALA A 66 -6.51 -15.41 9.47
CA ALA A 66 -7.33 -15.05 8.32
C ALA A 66 -8.37 -13.97 8.67
N SER A 67 -9.10 -14.15 9.78
CA SER A 67 -10.08 -13.16 10.27
C SER A 67 -9.43 -11.81 10.62
N PHE A 68 -8.20 -11.82 11.13
CA PHE A 68 -7.47 -10.57 11.34
C PHE A 68 -7.17 -9.83 10.03
N TYR A 69 -6.64 -10.52 9.01
CA TYR A 69 -6.38 -9.90 7.72
C TYR A 69 -7.67 -9.43 7.01
N ASP A 70 -8.78 -10.16 7.20
CA ASP A 70 -10.10 -9.75 6.73
C ASP A 70 -10.55 -8.42 7.37
N SER A 71 -10.34 -8.25 8.68
CA SER A 71 -10.66 -6.98 9.36
C SER A 71 -9.84 -5.78 8.87
N LEU A 72 -8.59 -6.00 8.43
CA LEU A 72 -7.75 -4.95 7.86
C LEU A 72 -8.16 -4.60 6.43
N PHE A 73 -8.54 -5.58 5.63
CA PHE A 73 -9.00 -5.38 4.26
C PHE A 73 -10.15 -4.35 4.19
N GLU A 74 -11.12 -4.44 5.09
CA GLU A 74 -12.26 -3.50 5.12
C GLU A 74 -11.86 -2.04 5.42
N SER A 75 -10.81 -1.81 6.22
CA SER A 75 -10.31 -0.45 6.45
C SER A 75 -9.57 0.11 5.24
N GLU A 76 -8.71 -0.69 4.61
CA GLU A 76 -7.82 -0.27 3.52
C GLU A 76 -8.61 0.03 2.23
N ALA A 77 -9.64 -0.77 1.95
CA ALA A 77 -10.53 -0.57 0.80
C ALA A 77 -11.25 0.80 0.81
N ARG A 78 -11.45 1.42 1.98
CA ARG A 78 -12.01 2.79 2.06
C ARG A 78 -10.95 3.88 1.90
N HIS A 79 -9.71 3.62 2.30
CA HIS A 79 -8.65 4.62 2.32
C HIS A 79 -8.11 4.94 0.93
N HIS A 80 -7.88 3.95 0.07
CA HIS A 80 -7.24 4.19 -1.23
C HIS A 80 -8.03 5.16 -2.13
N THR A 81 -9.36 5.02 -2.23
CA THR A 81 -10.23 5.94 -2.98
C THR A 81 -10.24 7.34 -2.36
N THR A 82 -10.22 7.42 -1.02
CA THR A 82 -10.21 8.71 -0.30
C THR A 82 -9.00 9.55 -0.67
N TYR A 83 -7.82 8.94 -0.80
CA TYR A 83 -6.61 9.67 -1.18
C TYR A 83 -6.67 10.24 -2.61
N VAL A 84 -7.25 9.49 -3.56
CA VAL A 84 -7.43 9.97 -4.94
C VAL A 84 -8.43 11.12 -4.99
N GLU A 85 -9.55 11.04 -4.26
CA GLU A 85 -10.50 12.14 -4.16
C GLU A 85 -9.88 13.39 -3.53
N LEU A 86 -9.08 13.22 -2.46
CA LEU A 86 -8.37 14.34 -1.85
C LEU A 86 -7.39 15.01 -2.82
N ALA A 87 -6.71 14.23 -3.66
CA ALA A 87 -5.77 14.76 -4.65
C ALA A 87 -6.48 15.64 -5.71
N LYS A 88 -7.74 15.34 -6.04
CA LYS A 88 -8.57 16.13 -6.97
C LYS A 88 -8.93 17.53 -6.45
N HIS A 89 -8.74 17.80 -5.16
CA HIS A 89 -8.86 19.18 -4.63
C HIS A 89 -7.66 20.07 -5.01
N PHE A 90 -6.52 19.50 -5.39
CA PHE A 90 -5.30 20.25 -5.72
C PHE A 90 -5.06 20.42 -7.22
N ARG A 91 -5.56 19.49 -8.04
CA ARG A 91 -5.41 19.48 -9.50
C ARG A 91 -6.67 18.95 -10.19
N PRO A 92 -6.92 19.31 -11.46
CA PRO A 92 -8.03 18.76 -12.23
C PRO A 92 -8.00 17.23 -12.26
N ALA A 93 -9.18 16.60 -12.23
CA ALA A 93 -9.31 15.14 -12.16
C ALA A 93 -8.52 14.41 -13.26
N LYS A 94 -8.54 14.94 -14.49
CA LYS A 94 -7.76 14.38 -15.61
C LYS A 94 -6.26 14.28 -15.27
N CYS A 95 -5.66 15.37 -14.77
CA CYS A 95 -4.25 15.39 -14.40
C CYS A 95 -3.93 14.45 -13.23
N VAL A 96 -4.85 14.32 -12.26
CA VAL A 96 -4.69 13.40 -11.12
C VAL A 96 -4.72 11.94 -11.59
N LEU A 97 -5.64 11.59 -12.50
CA LEU A 97 -5.76 10.24 -13.03
C LEU A 97 -4.57 9.88 -13.93
N GLU A 98 -4.15 10.77 -14.83
CA GLU A 98 -2.93 10.57 -15.64
C GLU A 98 -1.70 10.34 -14.75
N ARG A 99 -1.58 11.13 -13.67
CA ARG A 99 -0.49 10.96 -12.72
C ARG A 99 -0.60 9.66 -11.90
N LEU A 100 -1.81 9.24 -11.56
CA LEU A 100 -2.04 7.97 -10.88
C LEU A 100 -1.61 6.79 -11.77
N ASP A 101 -1.90 6.83 -13.07
CA ASP A 101 -1.47 5.81 -14.02
C ASP A 101 0.06 5.70 -14.08
N GLU A 102 0.76 6.84 -14.15
CA GLU A 102 2.23 6.88 -14.12
C GLU A 102 2.81 6.27 -12.82
N LEU A 103 2.27 6.66 -11.66
CA LEU A 103 2.72 6.15 -10.37
C LEU A 103 2.38 4.66 -10.19
N SER A 104 1.24 4.22 -10.73
CA SER A 104 0.83 2.80 -10.70
C SER A 104 1.78 1.94 -11.53
N ALA A 105 2.21 2.42 -12.70
CA ALA A 105 3.21 1.73 -13.52
C ALA A 105 4.56 1.60 -12.79
N ALA A 106 4.99 2.67 -12.10
CA ALA A 106 6.20 2.65 -11.29
C ALA A 106 6.08 1.68 -10.10
N GLU A 107 4.95 1.69 -9.40
CA GLU A 107 4.65 0.77 -8.29
C GLU A 107 4.72 -0.69 -8.75
N ALA A 108 4.10 -1.01 -9.90
CA ALA A 108 4.11 -2.35 -10.47
C ALA A 108 5.54 -2.82 -10.79
N ALA A 109 6.39 -1.94 -11.33
CA ALA A 109 7.79 -2.25 -11.59
C ALA A 109 8.58 -2.52 -10.30
N ILE A 110 8.31 -1.77 -9.23
CA ILE A 110 8.94 -1.98 -7.92
C ILE A 110 8.54 -3.35 -7.35
N ILE A 111 7.25 -3.72 -7.43
CA ILE A 111 6.75 -5.01 -6.97
C ILE A 111 7.33 -6.17 -7.80
N ALA A 112 7.46 -6.00 -9.11
CA ALA A 112 8.00 -7.01 -10.01
C ALA A 112 9.49 -7.29 -9.75
N GLU A 113 10.27 -6.28 -9.37
CA GLU A 113 11.67 -6.47 -8.97
C GLU A 113 11.78 -7.17 -7.60
N GLY A 114 10.90 -6.80 -6.66
CA GLY A 114 10.79 -7.40 -5.34
C GLY A 114 11.94 -7.08 -4.37
N ASP A 115 11.83 -7.58 -3.14
CA ASP A 115 12.91 -7.54 -2.14
C ASP A 115 13.33 -8.94 -1.69
N PRO A 116 14.61 -9.15 -1.32
CA PRO A 116 15.13 -10.48 -0.95
C PRO A 116 14.55 -11.04 0.35
N VAL A 117 13.86 -10.23 1.15
CA VAL A 117 13.29 -10.66 2.44
C VAL A 117 11.80 -10.37 2.45
N PRO A 118 10.94 -11.34 2.81
CA PRO A 118 9.50 -11.16 2.80
C PRO A 118 9.06 -10.04 3.75
N ARG A 119 8.28 -9.11 3.21
CA ARG A 119 7.58 -8.01 3.88
C ARG A 119 6.19 -7.91 3.30
N VAL A 120 5.34 -7.09 3.93
CA VAL A 120 4.01 -6.82 3.38
C VAL A 120 4.09 -6.25 1.97
N HIS A 121 5.15 -5.52 1.60
CA HIS A 121 5.34 -4.96 0.24
C HIS A 121 6.65 -5.39 -0.45
N SER A 122 7.24 -6.54 -0.08
CA SER A 122 8.40 -7.12 -0.80
C SER A 122 8.00 -7.88 -2.04
#